data_AF-A0A956WUU0-F1
#
_entry.id   AF-A0A956WUU0-F1
#
_cell.length_a   1.000
_cell.length_b   1.000
_cell.length_c   1.000
_cell.angle_alpha   90.00
_cell.angle_beta   90.00
_cell.angle_gamma   90.00
#
_symmetry.space_group_name_H-M   'P 1'
#
loop_
_entity.id
_entity.type
_entity.pdbx_description
1 polymer ?
#
loop_
_entity_poly.entity_id
_entity_poly.type
_entity_poly.pdbx_seq_one_letter_code
_entity_poly.pdbx_strand_id
1 'polypeptide(L)'
;MNNTTRSISLPLWAGDLLILLLFVFIGQRDHGMSLTGALPSLFTTTLALALPWSVVAWLMGVLRLPGDWPAATWLGRVAAAWLIAAPLGLILRALWRGQASIILIFMIVALGLGGLFILGWRAAVYGWARRRAARA
;
A
#
# COMPACT_ATOMS: atom_id res chain seq x y z
N MET A 1 -25.49 -8.92 -20.85
CA MET A 1 -24.26 -8.22 -20.42
C MET A 1 -24.29 -8.12 -18.92
N ASN A 2 -23.56 -8.97 -18.21
CA ASN A 2 -23.62 -9.02 -16.75
C ASN A 2 -22.84 -7.81 -16.22
N ASN A 3 -23.56 -6.85 -15.64
CA ASN A 3 -22.98 -5.76 -14.85
C ASN A 3 -22.34 -6.36 -13.59
N THR A 4 -21.13 -6.90 -13.73
CA THR A 4 -20.24 -7.17 -12.60
C THR A 4 -19.72 -5.84 -12.09
N THR A 5 -20.52 -5.19 -11.24
CA THR A 5 -20.06 -4.07 -10.43
C THR A 5 -18.77 -4.52 -9.72
N ARG A 6 -17.64 -3.88 -10.05
CA ARG A 6 -16.35 -4.13 -9.39
C ARG A 6 -16.47 -3.66 -7.94
N SER A 7 -16.94 -4.51 -7.04
CA SER A 7 -17.12 -4.12 -5.65
C SER A 7 -15.75 -3.97 -4.98
N ILE A 8 -15.47 -2.75 -4.53
CA ILE A 8 -14.30 -2.41 -3.71
C ILE A 8 -14.55 -2.93 -2.30
N SER A 9 -13.56 -3.57 -1.68
CA SER A 9 -13.61 -3.92 -0.26
C SER A 9 -13.07 -2.77 0.57
N LEU A 10 -13.98 -1.97 1.15
CA LEU A 10 -13.61 -0.86 2.03
C LEU A 10 -12.72 -1.28 3.22
N PRO A 11 -12.97 -2.41 3.92
CA PRO A 11 -12.10 -2.84 5.02
C PRO A 11 -10.68 -3.20 4.56
N LEU A 12 -10.55 -3.80 3.37
CA LEU A 12 -9.26 -4.14 2.79
C LEU A 12 -8.45 -2.88 2.44
N TRP A 13 -9.11 -1.92 1.79
CA TRP A 13 -8.51 -0.63 1.46
C TRP A 13 -8.11 0.14 2.71
N ALA A 14 -8.97 0.24 3.72
CA ALA A 14 -8.65 0.86 5.00
C ALA A 14 -7.45 0.17 5.69
N GLY A 15 -7.39 -1.16 5.62
CA GLY A 15 -6.23 -1.94 6.08
C GLY A 15 -4.94 -1.57 5.36
N ASP A 16 -4.98 -1.37 4.03
CA ASP A 16 -3.80 -0.90 3.30
C ASP A 16 -3.35 0.48 3.77
N LEU A 17 -4.29 1.40 4.00
CA LEU A 17 -3.97 2.76 4.48
C LEU A 17 -3.30 2.72 5.85
N LEU A 18 -3.78 1.87 6.76
CA LEU A 18 -3.17 1.67 8.07
C LEU A 18 -1.77 1.07 7.96
N ILE A 19 -1.53 0.16 7.02
CA ILE A 19 -0.22 -0.45 6.81
C ILE A 19 0.77 0.54 6.21
N LEU A 20 0.32 1.40 5.28
CA LEU A 20 1.15 2.50 4.77
C LEU A 20 1.47 3.51 5.88
N LEU A 21 0.48 3.87 6.70
CA LEU A 21 0.70 4.74 7.86
C LEU A 21 1.72 4.12 8.82
N LEU A 22 1.60 2.82 9.13
CA LEU A 22 2.49 2.09 10.01
C LEU A 22 3.92 2.04 9.45
N PHE A 23 4.07 1.75 8.15
CA PHE A 23 5.36 1.77 7.47
C PHE A 23 6.05 3.14 7.61
N VAL A 24 5.33 4.22 7.32
CA VAL A 24 5.87 5.58 7.44
C VAL A 24 6.19 5.91 8.90
N PHE A 25 5.32 5.54 9.84
CA PHE A 25 5.53 5.77 11.27
C PHE A 25 6.80 5.09 11.78
N ILE A 26 7.00 3.80 11.45
CA ILE A 26 8.20 3.05 11.83
C ILE A 26 9.45 3.71 11.22
N GLY A 27 9.41 4.09 9.94
CA GLY A 27 10.53 4.80 9.30
C GLY A 27 10.88 6.14 9.98
N GLN A 28 9.88 6.89 10.45
CA GLN A 28 10.15 8.12 11.22
C GLN A 28 10.79 7.85 12.58
N ARG A 29 10.41 6.76 13.26
CA ARG A 29 11.02 6.36 14.53
C ARG A 29 12.47 5.91 14.33
N ASP A 30 12.73 5.16 13.27
CA ASP A 30 14.09 4.74 12.89
C ASP A 30 15.01 5.94 12.61
N HIS A 31 14.47 7.01 12.02
CA HIS A 31 15.18 8.28 11.82
C HIS A 31 15.26 9.19 13.05
N GLY A 32 14.81 8.75 14.23
CA GLY A 32 14.89 9.54 15.47
C GLY A 32 14.07 10.83 15.47
N MET A 33 13.02 10.93 14.64
CA MET A 33 12.22 12.16 14.53
C MET A 33 11.40 12.42 15.81
N SER A 34 11.47 13.65 16.33
CA SER A 34 10.66 14.08 17.47
C SER A 34 9.17 14.17 17.12
N LEU A 35 8.29 13.89 18.10
CA LEU A 35 6.83 13.82 17.91
C LEU A 35 6.21 15.11 17.35
N THR A 36 6.75 16.28 17.70
CA THR A 36 6.23 17.59 17.30
C THR A 36 6.46 17.92 15.82
N GLY A 37 7.58 17.46 15.22
CA GLY A 37 7.81 17.55 13.77
C GLY A 37 7.31 16.35 12.97
N ALA A 38 7.04 15.22 13.65
CA ALA A 38 6.70 13.96 13.01
C ALA A 38 5.30 13.92 12.39
N LEU A 39 4.29 14.56 13.02
CA LEU A 39 2.89 14.41 12.59
C LEU A 39 2.61 14.95 11.18
N PRO A 40 2.97 16.20 10.80
CA PRO A 40 2.77 16.67 9.43
C PRO A 40 3.51 15.81 8.41
N SER A 41 4.75 15.41 8.73
CA SER A 41 5.56 14.55 7.87
C SER A 41 4.95 13.15 7.71
N LEU A 42 4.29 12.62 8.75
CA LEU A 42 3.64 11.31 8.77
C LEU A 42 2.45 11.31 7.83
N PHE A 43 1.55 12.27 8.00
CA PHE A 43 0.35 12.39 7.17
C PHE A 43 0.71 12.70 5.71
N THR A 44 1.58 13.68 5.46
CA THR A 44 1.96 14.05 4.08
C THR A 44 2.64 12.90 3.33
N THR A 45 3.55 12.17 3.98
CA THR A 45 4.22 11.01 3.37
C THR A 45 3.23 9.85 3.16
N THR A 46 2.37 9.58 4.15
CA THR A 46 1.36 8.52 4.05
C THR A 46 0.38 8.81 2.92
N LEU A 47 -0.13 10.04 2.83
CA LEU A 47 -1.04 10.46 1.75
C LEU A 47 -0.37 10.37 0.38
N ALA A 48 0.90 10.77 0.29
CA ALA A 48 1.63 10.72 -0.97
C ALA A 48 1.78 9.29 -1.49
N LEU A 49 1.95 8.29 -0.61
CA LEU A 49 1.97 6.88 -0.99
C LEU A 49 0.55 6.32 -1.20
N ALA A 50 -0.40 6.68 -0.34
CA ALA A 50 -1.75 6.16 -0.33
C ALA A 50 -2.58 6.57 -1.56
N LEU A 51 -2.39 7.78 -2.08
CA LEU A 51 -3.16 8.26 -3.24
C LEU A 51 -2.83 7.44 -4.51
N PRO A 52 -1.56 7.33 -4.95
CA PRO A 52 -1.22 6.46 -6.08
C PRO A 52 -1.51 5.00 -5.81
N TRP A 53 -1.30 4.51 -4.57
CA TRP A 53 -1.69 3.14 -4.21
C TRP A 53 -3.18 2.91 -4.45
N SER A 54 -4.05 3.79 -3.96
CA SER A 54 -5.50 3.65 -4.09
C SER A 54 -5.92 3.61 -5.56
N VAL A 55 -5.37 4.51 -6.39
CA VAL A 55 -5.68 4.59 -7.82
C VAL A 55 -5.17 3.34 -8.55
N VAL A 56 -3.90 2.98 -8.40
CA VAL A 56 -3.31 1.83 -9.10
C VAL A 56 -3.94 0.52 -8.63
N ALA A 57 -4.15 0.36 -7.33
CA ALA A 57 -4.77 -0.82 -6.76
C ALA A 57 -6.21 -1.00 -7.26
N TRP A 58 -6.96 0.09 -7.41
CA TRP A 58 -8.29 0.08 -8.01
C TRP A 58 -8.23 -0.31 -9.49
N LEU A 59 -7.37 0.33 -10.28
CA LEU A 59 -7.19 0.04 -11.71
C LEU A 59 -6.78 -1.41 -11.96
N MET A 60 -5.91 -1.96 -11.12
CA MET A 60 -5.45 -3.35 -11.20
C MET A 60 -6.42 -4.35 -10.57
N GLY A 61 -7.52 -3.87 -9.97
CA GLY A 61 -8.54 -4.70 -9.36
C GLY A 61 -8.03 -5.52 -8.18
N VAL A 62 -7.09 -4.96 -7.40
CA VAL A 62 -6.55 -5.58 -6.18
C VAL A 62 -7.16 -4.98 -4.90
N LEU A 63 -8.11 -4.04 -5.00
CA LEU A 63 -8.94 -3.61 -3.86
C LEU A 63 -10.11 -4.57 -3.55
N ARG A 64 -10.12 -5.75 -4.16
CA ARG A 64 -11.10 -6.83 -3.88
C ARG A 64 -10.42 -8.00 -3.19
N LEU A 65 -11.21 -8.75 -2.44
CA LEU A 65 -10.78 -10.02 -1.86
C LEU A 65 -10.38 -11.01 -2.98
N PRO A 66 -9.48 -11.97 -2.69
CA PRO A 66 -8.88 -12.85 -3.70
C PRO A 66 -9.87 -13.75 -4.44
N GLY A 67 -11.06 -14.04 -3.87
CA GLY A 67 -11.98 -15.03 -4.42
C GLY A 67 -11.30 -16.40 -4.55
N ASP A 68 -11.39 -16.99 -5.75
CA ASP A 68 -10.79 -18.29 -6.06
C ASP A 68 -9.36 -18.21 -6.62
N TRP A 69 -8.77 -17.02 -6.67
CA TRP A 69 -7.42 -16.87 -7.22
C TRP A 69 -6.38 -17.59 -6.36
N PRO A 70 -5.38 -18.25 -6.98
CA PRO A 70 -4.22 -18.75 -6.25
C PRO A 70 -3.47 -17.61 -5.55
N ALA A 71 -2.85 -17.92 -4.40
CA ALA A 71 -2.10 -16.96 -3.60
C ALA A 71 -1.03 -16.24 -4.44
N ALA A 72 -0.25 -16.99 -5.22
CA ALA A 72 0.80 -16.44 -6.08
C ALA A 72 0.25 -15.44 -7.10
N THR A 73 -0.90 -15.74 -7.72
CA THR A 73 -1.54 -14.86 -8.71
C THR A 73 -2.03 -13.57 -8.07
N TRP A 74 -2.72 -13.66 -6.93
CA TRP A 74 -3.27 -12.48 -6.26
C TRP A 74 -2.16 -11.60 -5.65
N LEU A 75 -1.19 -12.20 -4.95
CA LEU A 75 -0.05 -11.48 -4.39
C LEU A 75 0.88 -10.92 -5.47
N GLY A 76 1.06 -11.63 -6.59
CA GLY A 76 1.83 -11.10 -7.73
C GLY A 76 1.21 -9.84 -8.33
N ARG A 77 -0.13 -9.76 -8.38
CA ARG A 77 -0.83 -8.54 -8.82
C ARG A 77 -0.72 -7.40 -7.82
N VAL A 78 -0.76 -7.71 -6.52
CA VAL A 78 -0.51 -6.73 -5.45
C VAL A 78 0.92 -6.18 -5.56
N ALA A 79 1.91 -7.06 -5.77
CA ALA A 79 3.30 -6.67 -5.95
C ALA A 79 3.47 -5.77 -7.18
N ALA A 80 2.89 -6.14 -8.32
CA ALA A 80 2.92 -5.31 -9.54
C ALA A 80 2.24 -3.94 -9.32
N ALA A 81 1.13 -3.89 -8.60
CA ALA A 81 0.50 -2.62 -8.23
C ALA A 81 1.42 -1.75 -7.35
N TRP A 82 2.13 -2.36 -6.40
CA TRP A 82 3.07 -1.64 -5.54
C TRP A 82 4.26 -1.08 -6.32
N LEU A 83 4.83 -1.87 -7.24
CA LEU A 83 5.96 -1.47 -8.09
C LEU A 83 5.63 -0.25 -8.96
N ILE A 84 4.35 -0.03 -9.28
CA ILE A 84 3.88 1.16 -10.01
C ILE A 84 3.54 2.29 -9.04
N ALA A 85 2.80 1.99 -7.97
CA ALA A 85 2.30 3.00 -7.03
C ALA A 85 3.40 3.66 -6.20
N ALA A 86 4.39 2.90 -5.72
CA ALA A 86 5.41 3.43 -4.82
C ALA A 86 6.30 4.50 -5.49
N PRO A 87 6.81 4.30 -6.73
CA PRO A 87 7.52 5.37 -7.44
C PRO A 87 6.66 6.62 -7.64
N LEU A 88 5.40 6.45 -8.04
CA LEU A 88 4.46 7.57 -8.19
C LEU A 88 4.23 8.31 -6.87
N GLY A 89 4.16 7.58 -5.75
CA GLY A 89 4.00 8.19 -4.44
C GLY A 89 5.23 8.93 -3.96
N LEU A 90 6.43 8.45 -4.27
CA LEU A 90 7.67 9.17 -3.98
C LEU A 90 7.82 10.43 -4.85
N ILE A 91 7.41 10.38 -6.12
CA ILE A 91 7.34 11.55 -6.99
C ILE A 91 6.36 12.58 -6.41
N LEU A 92 5.14 12.16 -6.08
CA LEU A 92 4.12 13.03 -5.49
C LEU A 92 4.61 13.67 -4.18
N ARG A 93 5.26 12.89 -3.33
CA ARG A 93 5.87 13.38 -2.08
C ARG A 93 6.95 14.42 -2.36
N ALA A 94 7.83 14.18 -3.32
CA ALA A 94 8.89 15.11 -3.69
C ALA A 94 8.31 16.44 -4.19
N LEU A 95 7.29 16.38 -5.06
CA LEU A 95 6.57 17.55 -5.55
C LEU A 95 5.93 18.36 -4.41
N TRP A 96 5.21 17.71 -3.50
CA TRP A 96 4.60 18.39 -2.35
C TRP A 96 5.61 19.02 -1.38
N ARG A 97 6.84 18.52 -1.36
CA ARG A 97 7.92 19.05 -0.51
C ARG A 97 8.86 20.01 -1.25
N GLY A 98 8.62 20.29 -2.53
CA GLY A 98 9.52 21.11 -3.35
C GLY A 98 10.92 20.50 -3.51
N GLN A 99 11.05 19.17 -3.45
CA GLN A 99 12.33 18.47 -3.59
C GLN A 99 12.68 18.28 -5.06
N ALA A 100 13.90 18.70 -5.45
CA ALA A 100 14.39 18.56 -6.82
C ALA A 100 14.82 17.13 -7.18
N SER A 101 15.02 16.26 -6.19
CA SER A 101 15.47 14.87 -6.40
C SER A 101 14.80 13.90 -5.43
N ILE A 102 14.64 12.65 -5.90
CA ILE A 102 14.25 11.52 -5.07
C ILE A 102 15.53 10.80 -4.65
N ILE A 103 15.81 10.77 -3.34
CA ILE A 103 17.01 10.09 -2.83
C ILE A 103 16.81 8.57 -3.03
N LEU A 104 17.78 7.94 -3.71
CA LEU A 104 17.71 6.53 -4.12
C LEU A 104 17.42 5.58 -2.95
N ILE A 105 17.99 5.84 -1.76
CA ILE A 105 17.75 4.98 -0.60
C ILE A 105 16.28 4.97 -0.17
N PHE A 106 15.56 6.09 -0.26
CA PHE A 106 14.13 6.13 0.02
C PHE A 106 13.33 5.32 -1.02
N MET A 107 13.76 5.32 -2.28
CA MET A 107 13.16 4.48 -3.33
C MET A 107 13.33 2.99 -3.01
N ILE A 108 14.55 2.56 -2.66
CA ILE A 108 14.84 1.16 -2.32
C ILE A 108 14.05 0.73 -1.07
N VAL A 109 14.03 1.55 -0.03
CA VAL A 109 13.30 1.25 1.21
C VAL A 109 11.78 1.22 0.99
N ALA A 110 11.23 2.15 0.22
CA ALA A 110 9.80 2.13 -0.10
C ALA A 110 9.42 0.91 -0.94
N LEU A 111 10.17 0.63 -2.01
CA LEU A 111 9.90 -0.54 -2.86
C LEU A 111 10.05 -1.85 -2.09
N GLY A 112 11.15 -1.99 -1.34
CA GLY A 112 11.47 -3.18 -0.55
C GLY A 112 10.61 -3.31 0.70
N LEU A 113 10.93 -2.55 1.75
CA LEU A 113 10.24 -2.66 3.04
C LEU A 113 8.76 -2.27 2.95
N GLY A 114 8.43 -1.17 2.27
CA GLY A 114 7.02 -0.81 2.04
C GLY A 114 6.26 -1.89 1.28
N GLY A 115 6.91 -2.54 0.31
CA GLY A 115 6.36 -3.67 -0.43
C GLY A 115 6.13 -4.90 0.46
N LEU A 116 7.07 -5.22 1.35
CA LEU A 116 6.92 -6.30 2.32
C LEU A 116 5.77 -6.04 3.30
N PHE A 117 5.58 -4.79 3.74
CA PHE A 117 4.45 -4.41 4.60
C PHE A 117 3.11 -4.67 3.90
N ILE A 118 2.94 -4.16 2.68
CA ILE A 118 1.73 -4.38 1.89
C ILE A 118 1.53 -5.87 1.58
N LEU A 119 2.55 -6.56 1.09
CA LEU A 119 2.45 -7.99 0.75
C LEU A 119 2.18 -8.87 1.97
N GLY A 120 2.80 -8.57 3.12
CA GLY A 120 2.57 -9.27 4.38
C GLY A 120 1.13 -9.11 4.87
N TRP A 121 0.62 -7.88 4.86
CA TRP A 121 -0.80 -7.61 5.16
C TRP A 121 -1.73 -8.37 4.21
N ARG A 122 -1.42 -8.32 2.91
CA ARG A 122 -2.24 -8.99 1.90
C ARG A 122 -2.21 -10.50 2.06
N ALA A 123 -1.05 -11.10 2.35
CA ALA A 123 -0.95 -12.52 2.66
C ALA A 123 -1.80 -12.91 3.89
N ALA A 124 -1.83 -12.08 4.93
CA ALA A 124 -2.69 -12.29 6.10
C ALA A 124 -4.19 -12.25 5.72
N VAL A 125 -4.61 -11.26 4.91
CA VAL A 125 -5.98 -11.16 4.38
C VAL A 125 -6.34 -12.38 3.53
N TYR A 126 -5.43 -12.83 2.67
CA TYR A 126 -5.64 -14.02 1.85
C TYR A 126 -5.90 -15.25 2.73
N GLY A 127 -5.03 -15.48 3.72
CA GLY A 127 -5.19 -16.60 4.66
C GLY A 127 -6.47 -16.51 5.50
N TRP A 128 -6.90 -15.30 5.87
CA TRP A 128 -8.19 -15.08 6.53
C TRP A 128 -9.37 -15.41 5.60
N ALA A 129 -9.36 -14.91 4.37
CA ALA A 129 -10.43 -15.11 3.40
C ALA A 129 -10.60 -16.60 3.05
N ARG A 130 -9.49 -17.34 2.86
CA ARG A 130 -9.52 -18.78 2.60
C ARG A 130 -10.09 -19.57 3.78
N ARG A 131 -9.72 -19.22 5.01
CA ARG A 131 -10.25 -19.86 6.23
C ARG A 131 -11.74 -19.61 6.41
N ARG A 132 -12.23 -18.42 6.04
CA ARG A 132 -13.65 -18.10 6.08
C ARG A 132 -14.44 -18.88 5.04
N ALA A 133 -13.92 -19.00 3.81
CA ALA A 133 -14.55 -19.76 2.74
C ALA A 133 -14.66 -21.27 3.05
N ALA A 134 -13.67 -21.84 3.73
CA ALA A 134 -13.69 -23.26 4.14
C ALA A 134 -14.67 -23.57 5.30
N ARG A 135 -15.21 -22.54 5.96
CA ARG A 135 -16.15 -22.67 7.09
C ARG A 135 -17.61 -22.37 6.70
N ALA A 136 -17.83 -21.87 5.48
CA ALA A 136 -19.14 -21.55 4.94
C ALA A 136 -19.64 -22.75 4.11
#